data_AF-A0A9D2DPS0-F1
#
_entry.id   AF-A0A9D2DPS0-F1
#
_cell.length_a   1.000
_cell.length_b   1.000
_cell.length_c   1.000
_cell.angle_alpha   90.00
_cell.angle_beta   90.00
_cell.angle_gamma   90.00
#
_symmetry.space_group_name_H-M   'P 1'
#
loop_
_entity.id
_entity.type
_entity.pdbx_description
1 polymer ?
#
loop_
_entity_poly.entity_id
_entity_poly.type
_entity_poly.pdbx_seq_one_letter_code
_entity_poly.pdbx_strand_id
1 'polypeptide(L)' 'MQNYRNLNDLLSRNEQAKSYFLSLPDYVQGMIAQRTSNVTTYDALRRYAENILEGDK' A
#
# COMPACT_ATOMS: atom_id res chain seq x y z
N MET A 1 11.79 2.49 -13.66
CA MET A 1 10.93 2.38 -12.45
C MET A 1 9.48 2.49 -12.90
N GLN A 2 8.65 1.48 -12.65
CA GLN A 2 7.21 1.58 -12.93
C GLN A 2 6.57 2.44 -11.83
N ASN A 3 6.17 3.66 -12.18
CA ASN A 3 5.40 4.55 -11.30
C ASN A 3 3.93 4.45 -11.71
N TYR A 4 3.09 4.06 -10.75
CA TYR A 4 1.64 4.03 -10.91
C TYR A 4 1.06 5.39 -10.52
N ARG A 5 -0.14 5.73 -11.01
CA ARG A 5 -0.73 7.06 -10.73
C ARG A 5 -1.18 7.23 -9.28
N ASN A 6 -1.56 6.13 -8.64
CA ASN A 6 -2.03 6.06 -7.26
C ASN A 6 -2.07 4.58 -6.83
N LEU A 7 -2.46 4.36 -5.58
CA LEU A 7 -2.67 3.02 -5.02
C LEU A 7 -3.60 2.16 -5.88
N ASN A 8 -4.75 2.68 -6.32
CA ASN A 8 -5.71 1.88 -7.10
C ASN A 8 -5.11 1.40 -8.43
N ASP A 9 -4.36 2.27 -9.13
CA ASP A 9 -3.66 1.92 -10.36
C ASP A 9 -2.58 0.85 -10.09
N LEU A 10 -1.84 0.96 -8.98
CA LEU A 10 -0.91 -0.07 -8.51
C LEU A 10 -1.62 -1.40 -8.23
N LEU A 11 -2.68 -1.41 -7.42
CA LEU A 11 -3.41 -2.64 -7.05
C LEU A 11 -4.11 -3.29 -8.26
N SER A 12 -4.50 -2.50 -9.26
CA SER A 12 -5.15 -3.01 -10.48
C SER A 12 -4.17 -3.69 -11.46
N ARG A 13 -2.90 -3.26 -11.46
CA ARG A 13 -1.88 -3.71 -12.43
C ARG A 13 -0.81 -4.61 -11.83
N ASN A 14 -0.66 -4.60 -10.51
CA ASN A 14 0.34 -5.39 -9.79
C ASN A 14 -0.36 -6.33 -8.81
N GLU A 15 -0.48 -7.59 -9.21
CA GLU A 15 -1.14 -8.64 -8.43
C GLU A 15 -0.43 -8.91 -7.10
N GLN A 16 0.91 -8.81 -7.08
CA GLN A 16 1.69 -8.94 -5.85
C GLN A 16 1.36 -7.80 -4.86
N ALA A 17 1.26 -6.56 -5.33
CA ALA A 17 0.88 -5.42 -4.50
C ALA A 17 -0.54 -5.57 -3.97
N LYS A 18 -1.47 -6.07 -4.79
CA LYS A 18 -2.84 -6.38 -4.39
C LYS A 18 -2.90 -7.45 -3.30
N SER A 19 -2.22 -8.58 -3.51
CA SER A 19 -2.16 -9.67 -2.53
C SER A 19 -1.57 -9.21 -1.20
N TYR A 20 -0.46 -8.46 -1.25
CA TYR A 20 0.14 -7.86 -0.05
C TYR A 20 -0.82 -6.91 0.66
N PHE A 21 -1.43 -5.97 -0.06
CA PHE A 21 -2.39 -5.01 0.51
C PHE A 21 -3.54 -5.72 1.23
N LEU A 22 -4.14 -6.74 0.60
CA LEU A 22 -5.25 -7.50 1.17
C LEU A 22 -4.84 -8.39 2.36
N SER A 23 -3.55 -8.69 2.51
CA SER A 23 -3.02 -9.45 3.65
C SER A 23 -2.79 -8.59 4.90
N LEU A 24 -2.82 -7.26 4.76
CA LEU A 24 -2.64 -6.33 5.88
C LEU A 24 -3.90 -6.27 6.76
N PRO A 25 -3.79 -5.92 8.05
CA PRO A 25 -4.96 -5.67 8.90
C PRO A 25 -5.86 -4.55 8.36
N ASP A 26 -7.16 -4.63 8.62
CA ASP A 26 -8.16 -3.67 8.11
C ASP A 26 -7.83 -2.20 8.44
N TYR A 27 -7.31 -1.94 9.64
CA TYR A 27 -6.91 -0.59 10.04
C TYR A 27 -5.74 -0.06 9.19
N VAL A 28 -4.76 -0.91 8.88
CA VAL A 28 -3.61 -0.57 8.03
C VAL A 28 -4.07 -0.34 6.59
N GLN A 29 -4.94 -1.20 6.06
CA GLN A 29 -5.55 -1.01 4.75
C GLN A 29 -6.30 0.32 4.67
N GLY A 30 -7.10 0.65 5.69
CA GLY A 30 -7.83 1.91 5.79
C GLY A 30 -6.90 3.13 5.80
N MET A 31 -5.82 3.10 6.57
CA MET A 31 -4.83 4.18 6.62
C MET A 31 -4.09 4.37 5.28
N ILE A 32 -3.71 3.28 4.63
CA ILE A 32 -3.10 3.31 3.29
C ILE A 32 -4.09 3.89 2.25
N ALA A 33 -5.35 3.47 2.31
CA ALA A 33 -6.40 3.94 1.41
C ALA A 33 -6.67 5.45 1.53
N GLN A 34 -6.45 6.04 2.71
CA GLN A 34 -6.53 7.50 2.89
C GLN A 34 -5.38 8.27 2.23
N ARG A 35 -4.25 7.61 1.91
CA ARG A 35 -3.05 8.22 1.31
C ARG A 35 -2.69 7.63 -0.05
N THR A 36 -3.70 7.34 -0.86
CA THR A 36 -3.54 6.70 -2.18
C THR A 36 -2.58 7.42 -3.15
N SER A 37 -2.45 8.75 -3.05
CA SER A 37 -1.60 9.55 -3.95
C SER A 37 -0.09 9.35 -3.71
N ASN A 38 0.32 8.92 -2.51
CA ASN A 38 1.72 8.74 -2.15
C ASN A 38 2.19 7.29 -2.31
N VAL A 39 1.26 6.35 -2.52
CA VAL A 39 1.55 4.92 -2.66
C VAL A 39 1.42 4.54 -4.12
N THR A 40 2.50 4.77 -4.86
CA THR A 40 2.56 4.59 -6.33
C THR A 40 3.45 3.44 -6.76
N THR A 41 4.05 2.71 -5.81
CA THR A 41 4.93 1.56 -6.06
C THR A 41 4.74 0.51 -4.97
N TYR A 42 5.16 -0.73 -5.25
CA TYR A 42 5.15 -1.80 -4.26
C TYR A 42 6.04 -1.50 -3.05
N ASP A 43 7.25 -0.96 -3.26
CA ASP A 43 8.14 -0.55 -2.18
C ASP A 43 7.54 0.54 -1.28
N ALA A 44 6.86 1.53 -1.89
CA ALA A 44 6.17 2.58 -1.12
C ALA A 44 5.03 1.99 -0.28
N LEU A 45 4.26 1.06 -0.84
CA LEU A 45 3.20 0.34 -0.13
C LEU A 45 3.76 -0.41 1.07
N ARG A 46 4.82 -1.19 0.86
CA ARG A 46 5.45 -1.99 1.91
C ARG A 46 6.02 -1.13 3.03
N ARG A 47 6.82 -0.10 2.69
CA ARG A 47 7.39 0.82 3.69
C ARG A 47 6.33 1.53 4.51
N TYR A 48 5.24 1.96 3.87
CA TYR A 48 4.17 2.66 4.58
C TYR A 48 3.40 1.71 5.51
N ALA A 49 3.13 0.49 5.07
CA ALA A 49 2.54 -0.54 5.91
C ALA A 49 3.44 -0.89 7.11
N GLU A 50 4.75 -1.08 6.89
CA GLU A 50 5.74 -1.34 7.95
C GLU A 50 5.75 -0.20 8.99
N ASN A 51 5.78 1.07 8.55
CA ASN A 51 5.74 2.22 9.47
C ASN A 51 4.47 2.27 10.34
N ILE A 52 3.31 1.89 9.78
CA ILE A 52 2.05 1.84 10.55
C ILE A 52 2.11 0.72 11.58
N LEU A 53 2.54 -0.48 11.16
CA LEU A 53 2.63 -1.65 12.04
C LEU A 53 3.66 -1.46 13.16
N GLU A 54 4.76 -0.75 12.90
CA GLU A 54 5.75 -0.41 13.92
C GLU A 54 5.25 0.66 14.90
N GLY A 55 4.49 1.65 14.41
CA GLY A 55 3.92 2.70 15.25
C GLY A 55 2.73 2.25 16.12
N ASP A 56 2.13 1.10 15.82
CA ASP A 56 1.05 0.46 16.58
C ASP A 56 1.56 -0.39 17.76
N LYS A 57 2.89 -0.52 17.91
CA LYS A 57 3.56 -1.42 18.86
C LYS A 57 3.99 -0.74 20.16
#